data_AF-A0A239GWE3-F1
#
_entry.id   AF-A0A239GWE3-F1
#
_cell.length_a   1.000
_cell.length_b   1.000
_cell.length_c   1.000
_cell.angle_alpha   90.00
_cell.angle_beta   90.00
_cell.angle_gamma   90.00
#
_symmetry.space_group_name_H-M   'P 1'
#
loop_
_entity.id
_entity.type
_entity.pdbx_description
1 polymer ?
#
loop_
_entity_poly.entity_id
_entity_poly.type
_entity_poly.pdbx_seq_one_letter_code
_entity_poly.pdbx_strand_id
1 'polypeptide(L)' 'MGEVYPLPGVGDTFDDVRDGGRRMRVSVYADRGMVVLSLWSGVSCRASFRLAAADAERLRALLESPAATAPEPPVSSCG' A
#
# COMPACT_ATOMS: atom_id res chain seq x y z
N MET A 1 -20.55 7.87 21.60
CA MET A 1 -20.33 8.68 20.40
C MET A 1 -18.98 8.28 19.84
N GLY A 2 -18.92 7.77 18.61
CA GLY A 2 -17.65 7.32 18.03
C GLY A 2 -16.77 8.53 17.76
N GLU A 3 -15.53 8.53 18.26
CA GLU A 3 -14.53 9.52 17.92
C GLU A 3 -14.30 9.51 16.41
N VAL A 4 -14.79 10.56 15.74
CA VAL A 4 -14.51 10.80 14.33
C VAL A 4 -13.11 11.39 14.26
N TYR A 5 -12.13 10.55 13.95
CA TYR A 5 -10.80 11.03 13.63
C TYR A 5 -10.80 11.69 12.25
N PRO A 6 -10.06 12.80 12.08
CA PRO A 6 -9.93 13.46 10.80
C PRO A 6 -9.52 12.46 9.71
N LEU A 7 -10.12 12.64 8.53
CA LEU A 7 -9.77 11.88 7.33
C LEU A 7 -8.23 11.97 7.13
N PRO A 8 -7.54 10.84 6.90
CA PRO A 8 -6.10 10.86 6.67
C PRO A 8 -5.77 11.84 5.53
N GLY A 9 -4.90 12.81 5.81
CA GLY A 9 -4.67 13.97 4.94
C GLY A 9 -4.11 13.63 3.56
N VAL A 10 -3.51 12.45 3.41
CA VAL A 10 -3.04 11.88 2.14
C VAL A 10 -3.14 10.36 2.23
N GLY A 11 -3.73 9.73 1.23
CA GLY A 11 -3.80 8.29 1.14
C GLY A 11 -4.09 7.84 -0.29
N ASP A 12 -3.27 6.90 -0.78
CA ASP A 12 -3.40 6.36 -2.13
C ASP A 12 -3.82 4.88 -2.06
N THR A 13 -4.37 4.37 -3.16
CA THR A 13 -4.82 2.98 -3.26
C THR A 13 -4.16 2.32 -4.46
N PHE A 14 -3.48 1.20 -4.19
CA PHE A 14 -2.78 0.40 -5.19
C PHE A 14 -3.54 -0.89 -5.42
N ASP A 15 -3.77 -1.25 -6.70
CA ASP A 15 -4.32 -2.54 -7.07
C ASP A 15 -3.25 -3.63 -7.05
N ASP A 16 -3.60 -4.81 -6.53
CA ASP A 16 -2.73 -5.98 -6.58
C ASP A 16 -2.69 -6.51 -8.02
N VAL A 17 -1.48 -6.77 -8.54
CA VAL A 17 -1.28 -7.35 -9.88
C VAL A 17 -1.81 -8.77 -9.98
N ARG A 18 -2.01 -9.44 -8.84
CA ARG A 18 -2.68 -10.73 -8.78
C ARG A 18 -4.16 -10.48 -8.91
N ASP A 19 -4.70 -10.77 -10.10
CA ASP A 19 -6.11 -10.63 -10.38
C ASP A 19 -6.96 -11.33 -9.30
N GLY A 20 -7.87 -10.58 -8.68
CA GLY A 20 -8.57 -11.03 -7.47
C GLY A 20 -9.19 -9.94 -6.60
N GLY A 21 -9.26 -8.69 -7.08
CA GLY A 21 -9.93 -7.59 -6.37
C GLY A 21 -9.26 -7.23 -5.04
N ARG A 22 -7.94 -7.47 -4.92
CA ARG A 22 -7.14 -7.09 -3.76
C ARG A 22 -6.56 -5.70 -3.97
N ARG A 23 -6.63 -4.89 -2.93
CA ARG A 23 -6.14 -3.51 -2.97
C ARG A 23 -5.34 -3.20 -1.70
N MET A 24 -4.24 -2.49 -1.85
CA MET A 24 -3.49 -1.91 -0.75
C MET A 24 -3.84 -0.43 -0.63
N ARG A 25 -4.36 -0.03 0.53
CA ARG A 25 -4.63 1.37 0.83
C ARG A 25 -3.58 1.88 1.80
N VAL A 26 -2.96 3.01 1.46
CA VAL A 26 -2.03 3.74 2.32
C VAL A 26 -2.79 4.91 2.94
N SER A 27 -2.58 5.16 4.22
CA SER A 27 -3.20 6.28 4.93
C SER A 27 -2.20 6.89 5.89
N VAL A 28 -1.87 8.16 5.66
CA VAL A 28 -0.88 8.89 6.45
C VAL A 28 -1.59 9.67 7.55
N TYR A 29 -1.14 9.47 8.79
CA TYR A 29 -1.59 10.21 9.96
C TYR A 29 -0.41 11.01 10.51
N ALA A 30 -0.19 12.20 9.94
CA ALA A 30 0.91 13.09 10.33
C ALA A 30 0.82 13.49 11.81
N ASP A 31 -0.37 13.83 12.30
CA ASP A 31 -0.62 14.19 13.71
C ASP A 31 -0.27 13.08 14.70
N ARG A 32 -0.30 11.82 14.24
CA ARG A 32 0.00 10.64 15.06
C ARG A 32 1.38 10.04 14.75
N GLY A 33 2.14 10.63 13.84
CA GLY A 33 3.46 10.14 13.44
C GLY A 33 3.45 8.71 12.91
N MET A 34 2.42 8.30 12.16
CA MET A 34 2.32 6.94 11.63
C MET A 34 1.71 6.87 10.23
N VAL A 35 2.09 5.85 9.48
CA VAL A 35 1.52 5.48 8.18
C VAL A 35 0.86 4.12 8.32
N VAL A 36 -0.40 4.01 7.92
CA VAL A 36 -1.14 2.74 7.97
C VAL A 36 -1.28 2.19 6.57
N LEU A 37 -0.77 0.99 6.34
CA LEU A 37 -0.97 0.22 5.12
C LEU A 37 -2.02 -0.85 5.40
N SER A 38 -3.09 -0.89 4.64
CA SER A 38 -4.17 -1.86 4.81
C SER A 38 -4.43 -2.64 3.54
N LEU A 39 -4.47 -3.96 3.64
CA LEU A 39 -4.83 -4.86 2.55
C LEU A 39 -6.31 -5.15 2.60
N TRP A 40 -6.98 -4.92 1.48
CA TRP A 40 -8.40 -5.11 1.28
C TRP A 40 -8.62 -6.20 0.23
N SER A 41 -9.69 -6.97 0.40
CA SER A 41 -10.19 -7.92 -0.59
C SER A 41 -11.68 -7.64 -0.76
N GLY A 42 -12.04 -7.06 -1.91
CA GLY A 42 -13.36 -6.46 -2.10
C GLY A 42 -13.61 -5.34 -1.09
N VAL A 43 -14.58 -5.53 -0.19
CA VAL A 43 -14.95 -4.57 0.86
C VAL A 43 -14.35 -4.90 2.24
N SER A 44 -13.67 -6.04 2.37
CA SER A 44 -13.17 -6.52 3.66
C SER A 44 -11.69 -6.23 3.83
N CYS A 45 -11.34 -5.60 4.95
CA CYS A 45 -9.94 -5.46 5.36
C CYS A 45 -9.41 -6.82 5.85
N ARG A 46 -8.36 -7.32 5.20
CA ARG A 46 -7.71 -8.61 5.52
C ARG A 46 -6.52 -8.46 6.44
N ALA A 47 -5.80 -7.35 6.33
CA ALA A 47 -4.64 -7.06 7.16
C ALA A 47 -4.40 -5.55 7.24
N SER A 48 -3.82 -5.11 8.35
CA SER A 48 -3.33 -3.74 8.51
C SER A 48 -1.95 -3.77 9.14
N PHE A 49 -1.05 -2.95 8.62
CA PHE A 49 0.29 -2.73 9.12
C PHE A 49 0.45 -1.26 9.47
N ARG A 50 1.01 -0.99 10.66
CA ARG A 50 1.28 0.37 11.13
C ARG A 50 2.78 0.60 11.08
N LEU A 51 3.21 1.48 10.19
CA LEU A 51 4.58 1.92 10.05
C LEU A 51 4.75 3.22 10.84
N ALA A 52 5.86 3.36 11.58
CA ALA A 52 6.21 4.63 12.18
C ALA A 52 6.55 5.65 11.08
N ALA A 53 6.15 6.92 11.23
CA ALA A 53 6.46 7.95 10.24
C ALA A 53 7.98 8.14 10.05
N ALA A 54 8.78 7.88 11.09
CA ALA A 54 10.24 7.91 11.00
C ALA A 54 10.80 6.86 10.00
N ASP A 55 10.11 5.74 9.81
CA ASP A 55 10.50 4.69 8.87
C ASP A 55 9.91 4.90 7.47
N ALA A 56 9.03 5.89 7.28
CA ALA A 56 8.37 6.14 6.00
C ALA A 56 9.37 6.55 4.90
N GLU A 57 10.37 7.38 5.22
CA GLU A 57 11.43 7.73 4.28
C GLU A 57 12.29 6.52 3.88
N ARG A 58 12.53 5.60 4.82
CA ARG A 58 13.25 4.36 4.52
C ARG A 58 12.45 3.47 3.56
N LEU A 59 11.13 3.37 3.75
CA LEU A 59 10.25 2.66 2.83
C LEU A 59 10.25 3.33 1.45
N ARG A 60 10.16 4.66 1.39
CA ARG A 60 10.21 5.40 0.13
C ARG A 60 11.52 5.17 -0.62
N ALA A 61 12.66 5.23 0.07
CA ALA A 61 13.96 4.97 -0.53
C ALA A 61 14.07 3.53 -1.09
N LEU A 62 13.46 2.55 -0.42
CA LEU A 62 13.38 1.17 -0.93
C LEU A 62 12.54 1.04 -2.20
N LEU A 63 11.49 1.86 -2.35
CA LEU A 63 10.63 1.87 -3.54
C LEU A 63 11.26 2.62 -4.72
N GLU A 64 12.03 3.68 -4.45
CA GLU A 64 12.77 4.45 -5.47
C GLU A 64 14.01 3.71 -5.96
N SER A 65 14.60 2.86 -5.12
CA SER A 65 15.67 1.95 -5.53
C SER A 65 15.13 1.04 -6.63
N PRO A 66 15.68 1.07 -7.86
CA PRO A 66 15.30 0.12 -8.89
C PRO A 66 15.63 -1.27 -8.36
N ALA A 67 14.60 -2.01 -7.94
CA ALA A 67 14.74 -3.42 -7.67
C ALA A 67 15.20 -4.06 -8.98
N ALA A 68 16.50 -4.34 -9.07
CA ALA A 68 17.06 -5.10 -10.16
C ALA A 68 16.27 -6.42 -10.23
N THR A 69 15.63 -6.63 -11.38
CA THR A 69 14.85 -7.81 -11.78
C THR A 69 13.39 -7.86 -11.32
N ALA A 70 12.51 -7.33 -12.17
CA ALA A 70 11.29 -8.07 -12.48
C ALA A 70 11.63 -8.95 -13.70
N PRO A 71 11.56 -10.29 -13.62
CA PRO A 71 11.57 -11.10 -14.82
C PRO A 71 10.33 -10.74 -15.65
N GLU A 72 10.58 -10.24 -16.85
CA GLU A 72 9.59 -10.09 -17.92
C GLU A 72 8.74 -11.37 -18.02
N PRO A 73 7.39 -11.29 -17.97
CA PRO A 73 6.55 -12.46 -18.19
C PRO A 73 6.81 -12.97 -19.61
N PRO A 74 6.96 -14.29 -19.84
CA PRO A 74 7.13 -14.79 -21.20
C PRO A 74 5.87 -14.43 -21.99
N VAL A 75 6.03 -13.58 -22.99
CA VAL A 75 5.01 -13.35 -24.02
C VAL A 75 4.69 -14.71 -24.64
N SER A 76 3.53 -15.28 -24.28
CA SER A 76 2.99 -16.44 -24.98
C SER A 76 2.57 -16.00 -26.38
N SER A 77 3.50 -16.10 -27.32
CA SER A 77 3.24 -16.16 -28.75
C SER A 77 2.45 -17.45 -29.03
N CYS A 78 1.12 -17.34 -29.14
CA CYS A 78 0.30 -18.37 -29.76
C CYS A 78 0.38 -18.16 -31.28
N GLY A 79 0.92 -19.16 -31.99
CA GLY A 79 0.98 -19.22 -33.44
C GLY A 79 -0.30 -19.74 -34.09
#